data_AF-M7ZVQ3-F1
#
_entry.id   AF-M7ZVQ3-F1
#
_cell.length_a   1.000
_cell.length_b   1.000
_cell.length_c   1.000
_cell.angle_alpha   90.00
_cell.angle_beta   90.00
_cell.angle_gamma   90.00
#
_symmetry.space_group_name_H-M   'P 1'
#
loop_
_entity.id
_entity.type
_entity.pdbx_description
1 polymer ?
#
loop_
_entity_poly.entity_id
_entity_poly.type
_entity_poly.pdbx_seq_one_letter_code
_entity_poly.pdbx_strand_id
1 'polypeptide(L)' 'MAEVGAAQSEQPATWLRNRVTIRNDVTKRTKKAGIVGKYGTRYGASLRKQIKKMEVSQHSKYFCEFCGKADT' A
#
# COMPACT_ATOMS: atom_id res chain seq x y z
N MET A 1 -24.36 -47.05 21.05
CA MET A 1 -24.12 -45.81 21.80
C MET A 1 -23.06 -45.04 21.04
N ALA A 2 -23.21 -43.83 20.58
CA ALA A 2 -24.31 -42.89 20.37
C ALA A 2 -23.69 -41.92 19.32
N GLU A 3 -24.37 -41.60 18.22
CA GLU A 3 -24.87 -40.24 17.94
C GLU A 3 -23.78 -39.15 18.05
N VAL A 4 -23.49 -38.25 17.11
CA VAL A 4 -24.24 -37.57 16.04
C VAL A 4 -23.20 -36.68 15.32
N GLY A 5 -23.22 -36.46 14.00
CA GLY A 5 -23.91 -35.31 13.35
C GLY A 5 -23.21 -33.97 13.66
N ALA A 6 -23.00 -32.99 12.79
CA ALA A 6 -23.27 -32.73 11.39
C ALA A 6 -22.56 -31.40 11.08
N ALA A 7 -22.37 -31.12 9.78
CA ALA A 7 -22.42 -29.78 9.16
C ALA A 7 -21.71 -28.60 9.84
N GLN A 8 -20.73 -28.03 9.15
CA GLN A 8 -20.61 -26.58 8.94
C GLN A 8 -19.60 -26.38 7.80
N SER A 9 -20.07 -26.43 6.56
CA SER A 9 -20.41 -25.24 5.76
C SER A 9 -19.15 -24.46 5.35
N GLU A 10 -18.87 -24.50 4.06
CA GLU A 10 -17.99 -23.57 3.35
C GLU A 10 -18.24 -22.14 3.82
N GLN A 11 -17.22 -21.50 4.38
CA GLN A 11 -17.21 -20.06 4.61
C GLN A 11 -16.20 -19.45 3.62
N PRO A 12 -16.64 -18.93 2.46
CA PRO A 12 -15.75 -18.11 1.65
C PRO A 12 -15.56 -16.78 2.39
N ALA A 13 -14.41 -16.61 3.03
CA ALA A 13 -14.03 -15.33 3.63
C ALA A 13 -13.61 -14.31 2.55
N THR A 14 -14.48 -14.07 1.56
CA THR A 14 -14.38 -12.93 0.65
C THR A 14 -14.93 -11.66 1.29
N TRP A 15 -14.54 -11.33 2.54
CA TRP A 15 -14.86 -10.02 3.14
C TRP A 15 -13.80 -9.49 4.10
N LEU A 16 -12.50 -9.68 3.79
CA LEU A 16 -11.50 -8.70 4.25
C LEU A 16 -11.64 -7.42 3.43
N ARG A 17 -12.75 -6.72 3.71
CA ARG A 17 -12.99 -5.31 3.44
C ARG A 17 -11.69 -4.59 3.77
N ASN A 18 -11.08 -4.01 2.73
CA ASN A 18 -10.00 -3.05 2.76
C ASN A 18 -9.78 -2.44 4.15
N ARG A 19 -8.88 -3.05 4.92
CA ARG A 19 -8.37 -2.48 6.16
C ARG A 19 -7.47 -1.31 5.76
N VAL A 20 -8.07 -0.15 5.53
CA VAL A 20 -7.32 1.11 5.47
C VAL A 20 -6.82 1.36 6.88
N THR A 21 -5.66 0.78 7.22
CA THR A 21 -4.92 1.15 8.42
C THR A 21 -4.44 2.58 8.22
N ILE A 22 -5.25 3.56 8.62
CA ILE A 22 -4.77 4.92 8.84
C ILE A 22 -3.83 4.82 10.04
N ARG A 23 -2.54 4.56 9.77
CA ARG A 23 -1.49 4.76 10.77
C ARG A 23 -1.53 6.24 11.16
N ASN A 24 -1.68 6.50 12.45
CA ASN A 24 -1.65 7.85 13.01
C ASN A 24 -0.20 8.37 12.99
N ASP A 25 0.18 8.96 11.86
CA ASP A 25 1.43 9.69 11.70
C ASP A 25 1.21 11.17 12.08
N VAL A 26 1.30 11.52 13.37
CA VAL A 26 1.22 12.93 13.86
C VAL A 26 2.32 13.83 13.25
N THR A 27 3.38 13.24 12.70
CA THR A 27 4.54 13.95 12.13
C THR A 27 4.62 13.95 10.60
N LYS A 28 3.78 13.20 9.88
CA LYS A 28 3.81 13.20 8.40
C LYS A 28 3.00 14.33 7.81
N ARG A 29 3.62 15.07 6.89
CA ARG A 29 3.01 16.21 6.18
C ARG A 29 1.75 15.84 5.39
N THR A 30 1.62 14.60 4.90
CA THR A 30 0.45 14.18 4.11
C THR A 30 0.01 12.77 4.46
N LYS A 31 -1.31 12.54 4.54
CA LYS A 31 -1.90 11.22 4.84
C LYS A 31 -1.94 10.28 3.63
N LYS A 32 -2.15 10.81 2.42
CA LYS A 32 -2.40 10.01 1.20
C LYS A 32 -1.50 10.38 0.02
N ALA A 33 -1.26 11.67 -0.21
CA ALA A 33 -0.58 12.16 -1.41
C ALA A 33 0.90 11.75 -1.46
N GLY A 34 1.71 12.03 -0.42
CA GLY A 34 3.15 11.79 -0.48
C GLY A 34 3.84 12.67 -1.53
N ILE A 35 4.81 12.10 -2.26
CA ILE A 35 5.65 12.79 -3.25
C ILE A 35 4.85 13.52 -4.35
N VAL A 36 3.69 12.98 -4.76
CA VAL A 36 2.81 13.61 -5.76
C VAL A 36 2.04 14.84 -5.24
N GLY A 37 2.28 15.27 -4.00
CA GLY A 37 1.75 16.53 -3.44
C GLY A 37 2.15 17.76 -4.25
N LYS A 38 3.28 17.72 -4.98
CA LYS A 38 3.76 18.79 -5.88
C LYS A 38 2.76 19.15 -7.00
N TYR A 39 1.90 18.22 -7.39
CA TYR A 39 0.90 18.44 -8.44
C TYR A 39 -0.39 19.11 -7.92
N GLY A 40 -0.61 19.14 -6.61
CA GLY A 40 -1.81 19.70 -6.00
C GLY A 40 -3.09 19.03 -6.51
N THR A 41 -4.06 19.83 -6.94
CA THR A 41 -5.35 19.36 -7.46
C THR A 41 -5.31 18.93 -8.94
N ARG A 42 -4.21 19.18 -9.66
CA ARG A 42 -4.10 18.96 -11.11
C ARG A 42 -4.08 17.47 -11.49
N TYR A 43 -4.60 17.15 -12.68
CA TYR A 43 -4.61 15.82 -13.33
C TYR A 43 -5.51 14.74 -12.68
N GLY A 44 -6.14 15.03 -11.54
CA GLY A 44 -7.07 14.10 -10.89
C GLY A 44 -6.40 12.92 -10.14
N ALA A 45 -7.20 12.19 -9.37
CA ALA A 45 -6.69 11.21 -8.41
C ALA A 45 -6.13 9.93 -9.04
N SER A 46 -6.66 9.49 -10.19
CA SER A 46 -6.23 8.24 -10.85
C SER A 46 -4.80 8.36 -11.37
N LEU A 47 -4.53 9.41 -12.15
CA LEU A 47 -3.21 9.68 -12.72
C LEU A 47 -2.15 9.88 -11.63
N ARG A 48 -2.48 10.65 -10.58
CA ARG A 48 -1.55 10.85 -9.45
C ARG A 48 -1.20 9.56 -8.70
N LYS A 49 -2.12 8.59 -8.62
CA LYS A 49 -1.83 7.29 -7.99
C LYS A 49 -0.85 6.45 -8.81
N GLN A 50 -0.95 6.48 -10.13
CA GLN A 50 -0.03 5.78 -11.03
C GLN A 50 1.36 6.42 -10.98
N ILE A 51 1.43 7.74 -11.10
CA ILE A 51 2.69 8.52 -11.03
C ILE A 51 3.38 8.30 -9.68
N LYS A 52 2.64 8.28 -8.57
CA LYS A 52 3.22 8.03 -7.24
C LYS A 52 4.00 6.72 -7.18
N LYS A 53 3.53 5.65 -7.84
CA LYS A 53 4.25 4.36 -7.86
C LYS A 53 5.58 4.48 -8.59
N MET A 54 5.57 5.11 -9.76
CA MET A 54 6.75 5.29 -10.61
C MET A 54 7.78 6.25 -10.00
N GLU A 55 7.33 7.34 -9.37
CA GLU A 55 8.22 8.29 -8.71
C GLU A 55 8.89 7.70 -7.47
N VAL A 56 8.17 6.88 -6.69
CA VAL A 56 8.74 6.24 -5.50
C VAL A 56 9.82 5.23 -5.87
N SER A 57 9.61 4.44 -6.93
CA SER A 57 10.65 3.54 -7.43
C SER A 57 11.84 4.34 -7.95
N GLN A 58 11.60 5.38 -8.74
CA GLN A 58 12.68 6.17 -9.34
C GLN A 58 13.53 6.90 -8.29
N HIS A 59 12.91 7.47 -7.26
CA HIS A 59 13.62 8.19 -6.19
C HIS A 59 14.04 7.25 -5.04
N SER A 60 13.99 5.93 -5.26
CA SER A 60 14.58 4.98 -4.33
C SER A 60 16.08 4.92 -4.55
N LYS A 61 16.83 4.80 -3.45
CA LYS A 61 18.28 4.53 -3.55
C LYS A 61 18.45 3.10 -4.00
N TYR A 62 19.13 2.91 -5.11
CA TYR A 62 19.45 1.58 -5.62
C TYR A 62 20.73 1.07 -4.96
N PHE A 63 20.74 -0.23 -4.65
CA PHE A 63 21.92 -0.90 -4.12
C PHE A 63 22.71 -1.51 -5.27
N CYS A 64 23.96 -1.08 -5.42
CA CYS A 64 24.88 -1.63 -6.41
C CYS A 64 25.39 -3.01 -5.98
N GLU A 65 25.03 -4.08 -6.69
CA GLU A 65 25.45 -5.46 -6.38
C GLU A 65 26.98 -5.65 -6.48
N PHE A 66 27.65 -4.86 -7.33
CA PHE A 66 29.10 -4.96 -7.54
C PHE A 66 29.91 -4.24 -6.46
N CYS A 67 29.40 -3.09 -6.01
CA CYS A 67 30.16 -2.14 -5.21
C CYS A 67 29.64 -1.96 -3.79
N GLY A 68 28.50 -2.58 -3.45
CA GLY A 68 27.93 -2.64 -2.11
C GLY A 68 27.50 -1.30 -1.53
N LYS A 69 27.53 -0.23 -2.33
CA LYS A 69 27.13 1.12 -1.94
C LYS A 69 25.68 1.34 -2.37
N ALA A 70 24.89 1.91 -1.47
CA ALA A 70 23.60 2.48 -1.84
C ALA A 70 23.87 3.87 -2.39
N ASP A 71 23.60 4.08 -3.67
CA ASP A 71 23.86 5.37 -4.31
C ASP A 71 22.99 6.44 -3.63
N THR A 72 23.67 7.47 -3.10
CA THR A 72 23.12 8.48 -2.20
C THR A 72 22.10 9.39 -2.83
#